data_AF-A0A946H146-F1
#
_entry.id   AF-A0A946H146-F1
#
_cell.length_a   1.000
_cell.length_b   1.000
_cell.length_c   1.000
_cell.angle_alpha   90.00
_cell.angle_beta   90.00
_cell.angle_gamma   90.00
#
_symmetry.space_group_name_H-M   'P 1'
#
loop_
_entity.id
_entity.type
_entity.pdbx_description
1 polymer ?
#
loop_
_entity_poly.entity_id
_entity_poly.type
_entity_poly.pdbx_seq_one_letter_code
_entity_poly.pdbx_strand_id
1 'polypeptide(L)'
;MRRFRIIAGLAVMAAVAGLVLVLTNRTANDGDVTINRISSEVAIKGYDPVAYFLEDEPTPGDSSFQAQFNGATYQFASAENQSLFEAEPASYAPAYGGYCSYGVR
;
A
#
# COMPACT_ATOMS: atom_id res chain seq x y z
N MET A 1 -4.53 -69.44 14.76
CA MET A 1 -3.37 -69.21 15.65
C MET A 1 -2.20 -68.65 14.82
N ARG A 2 -1.86 -67.37 15.00
CA ARG A 2 -0.50 -66.81 15.09
C ARG A 2 -0.64 -65.29 15.03
N ARG A 3 -0.19 -64.67 16.12
CA ARG A 3 -0.33 -63.25 16.45
C ARG A 3 1.03 -62.64 16.14
N PHE A 4 1.11 -61.68 15.24
CA PHE A 4 2.30 -60.83 15.14
C PHE A 4 1.89 -59.38 15.01
N ARG A 5 2.24 -58.64 16.07
CA ARG A 5 2.01 -57.23 16.27
C ARG A 5 3.05 -56.49 15.42
N ILE A 6 2.63 -55.59 14.55
CA ILE A 6 3.48 -54.50 14.06
C ILE A 6 2.72 -53.21 14.32
N ILE A 7 3.00 -52.65 15.49
CA ILE A 7 2.71 -51.25 15.84
C ILE A 7 4.01 -50.51 15.49
N ALA A 8 3.89 -49.23 15.14
CA ALA A 8 4.98 -48.28 14.90
C ALA A 8 5.55 -48.27 13.47
N GLY A 9 4.76 -47.73 12.54
CA GLY A 9 5.27 -47.32 11.23
C GLY A 9 4.44 -46.25 10.52
N LEU A 10 3.27 -45.89 11.04
CA LEU A 10 2.30 -45.05 10.34
C LEU A 10 2.02 -43.69 11.00
N ALA A 11 2.76 -43.31 12.04
CA ALA A 11 2.60 -42.03 12.72
C ALA A 11 3.67 -40.99 12.35
N VAL A 12 4.76 -41.39 11.68
CA VAL A 12 5.88 -40.48 11.37
C VAL A 12 5.77 -39.86 9.96
N MET A 13 5.02 -40.48 9.05
CA MET A 13 4.84 -39.96 7.67
C MET A 13 3.71 -38.93 7.52
N ALA A 14 2.94 -38.62 8.57
CA ALA A 14 1.95 -37.54 8.53
C ALA A 14 2.55 -36.19 9.03
N ALA A 15 3.57 -36.24 9.88
CA ALA A 15 4.22 -35.04 10.41
C ALA A 15 5.20 -34.40 9.40
N VAL A 16 5.83 -35.20 8.53
CA VAL A 16 6.80 -34.69 7.54
C VAL A 16 6.10 -34.00 6.36
N ALA A 17 4.94 -34.50 5.92
CA ALA A 17 4.16 -33.87 4.85
C ALA A 17 3.56 -32.51 5.27
N GLY A 18 3.16 -32.37 6.54
CA GLY A 18 2.68 -31.10 7.09
C GLY A 18 3.78 -30.04 7.20
N LEU A 19 5.02 -30.45 7.46
CA LEU A 19 6.15 -29.52 7.59
C LEU A 19 6.64 -28.96 6.24
N VAL A 20 6.46 -29.69 5.14
CA VAL A 20 6.88 -29.26 3.79
C VAL A 20 5.91 -28.23 3.19
N LEU A 21 4.61 -28.30 3.50
CA LEU A 21 3.61 -27.35 2.96
C LEU A 21 3.71 -25.94 3.60
N VAL A 22 4.27 -25.83 4.81
CA VAL A 22 4.46 -24.55 5.50
C VAL A 22 5.58 -23.70 4.88
N LEU A 23 6.48 -24.30 4.09
CA LEU A 23 7.66 -23.60 3.55
C LEU A 23 7.40 -22.86 2.22
N THR A 24 6.22 -22.99 1.61
CA THR A 24 5.95 -22.40 0.27
C THR A 24 5.05 -21.16 0.27
N ASN A 25 4.48 -20.76 1.42
CA ASN A 25 3.42 -19.75 1.46
C ASN A 25 3.83 -18.37 2.02
N ARG A 26 4.98 -17.81 1.61
CA ARG A 26 5.27 -16.38 1.85
C ARG A 26 6.12 -15.77 0.74
N THR A 27 5.51 -15.52 -0.42
CA THR A 27 5.89 -14.34 -1.22
C THR A 27 4.64 -13.49 -1.39
N ALA A 28 4.35 -12.68 -0.37
CA ALA A 28 3.53 -11.50 -0.56
C ALA A 28 4.39 -10.55 -1.39
N ASN A 29 4.29 -10.67 -2.72
CA ASN A 29 4.70 -9.59 -3.60
C ASN A 29 3.64 -8.52 -3.44
N ASP A 30 3.81 -7.74 -2.37
CA ASP A 30 3.22 -6.41 -2.26
C ASP A 30 3.80 -5.64 -3.44
N GLY A 31 2.98 -5.42 -4.46
CA GLY A 31 3.34 -4.60 -5.59
C GLY A 31 3.52 -3.19 -5.06
N ASP A 32 4.73 -2.90 -4.60
CA ASP A 32 5.20 -1.57 -4.23
C ASP A 32 5.06 -0.71 -5.47
N VAL A 33 3.88 -0.09 -5.61
CA VAL A 33 3.77 1.22 -6.23
C VAL A 33 4.68 2.06 -5.36
N THR A 34 5.96 2.09 -5.72
CA THR A 34 6.98 2.89 -5.07
C THR A 34 6.46 4.32 -5.17
N ILE A 35 5.77 4.83 -4.16
CA ILE A 35 5.67 6.27 -3.97
C ILE A 35 7.06 6.65 -3.51
N ASN A 36 7.71 7.58 -4.22
CA ASN A 36 9.04 8.03 -3.90
C ASN A 36 9.06 8.50 -2.42
N ARG A 37 9.63 7.68 -1.52
CA ARG A 37 9.67 7.93 -0.08
C ARG A 37 10.68 9.05 0.19
N ILE A 38 10.32 10.30 -0.11
CA ILE A 38 11.15 11.48 0.18
C ILE A 38 10.96 11.88 1.64
N SER A 39 11.39 11.04 2.60
CA SER A 39 11.59 11.35 4.04
C SER A 39 10.44 11.96 4.87
N SER A 40 9.30 12.28 4.27
CA SER A 40 8.07 12.72 4.93
C SER A 40 6.94 12.02 4.21
N GLU A 41 6.10 11.28 4.94
CA GLU A 41 4.92 10.57 4.42
C GLU A 41 3.88 11.52 3.76
N VAL A 42 4.16 12.82 3.73
CA VAL A 42 3.33 13.87 3.17
C VAL A 42 3.53 13.99 1.66
N ALA A 43 2.47 13.73 0.90
CA ALA A 43 2.39 13.87 -0.54
C ALA A 43 2.60 15.33 -0.98
N ILE A 44 3.18 15.53 -2.17
CA ILE A 44 3.29 16.84 -2.85
C ILE A 44 3.92 17.93 -1.95
N LYS A 45 4.85 17.55 -1.04
CA LYS A 45 5.48 18.48 -0.08
C LYS A 45 4.49 19.24 0.82
N GLY A 46 3.30 18.67 1.06
CA GLY A 46 2.26 19.26 1.91
C GLY A 46 1.36 20.28 1.20
N TYR A 47 1.41 20.36 -0.13
CA TYR A 47 0.46 21.20 -0.88
C TYR A 47 -0.85 20.46 -1.13
N ASP A 48 -1.93 21.22 -1.19
CA ASP A 48 -3.26 20.72 -1.44
C ASP A 48 -3.39 20.22 -2.89
N PRO A 49 -3.63 18.92 -3.13
CA PRO A 49 -3.79 18.37 -4.48
C PRO A 49 -5.02 18.93 -5.20
N VAL A 50 -6.10 19.25 -4.49
CA VAL A 50 -7.35 19.78 -5.05
C VAL A 50 -7.20 21.24 -5.44
N ALA A 51 -6.42 22.01 -4.66
CA ALA A 51 -6.11 23.40 -4.98
C ALA A 51 -5.46 23.55 -6.38
N TYR A 52 -4.64 22.60 -6.83
CA TYR A 52 -4.08 22.62 -8.19
C TYR A 52 -5.12 22.58 -9.32
N PHE A 53 -6.34 22.14 -9.05
CA PHE A 53 -7.42 22.06 -10.02
C PHE A 53 -8.46 23.16 -9.86
N LEU A 54 -8.66 23.65 -8.62
CA LEU A 54 -9.72 24.60 -8.29
C LEU A 54 -9.22 26.03 -8.07
N GLU A 55 -7.95 26.20 -7.73
CA GLU A 55 -7.34 27.50 -7.42
C GLU A 55 -6.27 27.85 -8.47
N ASP A 56 -6.13 29.14 -8.79
CA ASP A 56 -5.10 29.64 -9.71
C ASP A 56 -3.68 29.59 -9.11
N GLU A 57 -3.55 29.25 -7.82
CA GLU A 57 -2.27 29.18 -7.12
C GLU A 57 -2.09 27.89 -6.30
N PRO A 58 -0.84 27.38 -6.15
CA PRO A 58 -0.57 26.26 -5.25
C PRO A 58 -0.76 26.66 -3.78
N THR A 59 -1.79 26.12 -3.16
CA THR A 59 -2.10 26.39 -1.75
C THR A 59 -1.46 25.35 -0.82
N PRO A 60 -0.70 25.76 0.22
CA PRO A 60 -0.20 24.83 1.23
C PRO A 60 -1.36 24.23 2.02
N GLY A 61 -1.33 22.91 2.24
CA GLY A 61 -2.29 22.22 3.08
C GLY A 61 -2.00 22.39 4.57
N ASP A 62 -3.02 22.18 5.39
CA ASP A 62 -2.94 22.21 6.84
C ASP A 62 -2.94 20.78 7.40
N SER A 63 -2.09 20.51 8.40
CA SER A 63 -2.05 19.21 9.08
C SER A 63 -3.34 18.84 9.84
N SER A 64 -4.28 19.77 9.98
CA SER A 64 -5.61 19.51 10.54
C SER A 64 -6.55 18.83 9.53
N PHE A 65 -6.28 19.00 8.22
CA PHE A 65 -7.07 18.42 7.14
C PHE A 65 -6.18 17.44 6.36
N GLN A 66 -6.32 16.15 6.65
CA GLN A 66 -5.45 15.11 6.07
C GLN A 66 -6.24 13.88 5.61
N ALA A 67 -5.82 13.30 4.49
CA ALA A 67 -6.36 12.05 3.98
C ALA A 67 -5.22 11.13 3.52
N GLN A 68 -5.37 9.82 3.74
CA GLN A 68 -4.40 8.83 3.26
C GLN A 68 -4.88 8.19 1.96
N PHE A 69 -4.02 8.16 0.96
CA PHE A 69 -4.31 7.50 -0.31
C PHE A 69 -3.03 6.92 -0.94
N ASN A 70 -3.08 5.66 -1.37
CA ASN A 70 -1.95 4.93 -1.96
C ASN A 70 -0.64 4.99 -1.14
N GLY A 71 -0.74 4.94 0.19
CA GLY A 71 0.42 4.94 1.08
C GLY A 71 1.09 6.31 1.26
N ALA A 72 0.43 7.40 0.84
CA ALA A 72 0.86 8.77 1.08
C ALA A 72 -0.22 9.56 1.82
N THR A 73 0.21 10.54 2.62
CA THR A 73 -0.65 11.47 3.37
C THR A 73 -0.80 12.77 2.61
N TYR A 74 -2.01 13.09 2.20
CA TYR A 74 -2.35 14.36 1.56
C TYR A 74 -2.83 15.36 2.61
N GLN A 75 -2.42 16.61 2.48
CA GLN A 75 -2.84 17.73 3.33
C GLN A 75 -3.68 18.69 2.50
N PHE A 76 -4.68 19.31 3.10
CA PHE A 76 -5.63 20.18 2.39
C PHE A 76 -5.72 21.55 3.04
N ALA A 77 -5.97 22.58 2.24
CA ALA A 77 -6.15 23.95 2.72
C ALA A 77 -7.49 24.12 3.45
N SER A 78 -8.46 23.24 3.18
CA SER A 78 -9.79 23.27 3.79
C SER A 78 -10.40 21.87 3.93
N ALA A 79 -11.39 21.75 4.81
CA ALA A 79 -12.19 20.52 4.94
C ALA A 79 -13.00 20.20 3.68
N GLU A 80 -13.34 21.21 2.88
CA GLU A 80 -14.04 21.04 1.61
C GLU A 80 -13.14 20.35 0.59
N ASN A 81 -11.89 20.80 0.45
CA ASN A 81 -10.90 20.18 -0.43
C ASN A 81 -10.59 18.75 0.00
N GLN A 82 -10.47 18.49 1.31
CA GLN A 82 -10.36 17.12 1.82
C GLN A 82 -11.54 16.25 1.37
N SER A 83 -12.77 16.76 1.52
CA SER A 83 -13.98 16.00 1.15
C SER A 83 -14.05 15.71 -0.35
N LEU A 84 -13.65 16.67 -1.19
CA LEU A 84 -13.56 16.49 -2.64
C LEU A 84 -12.52 15.43 -3.01
N PHE A 85 -11.37 15.45 -2.34
CA PHE A 85 -10.34 14.43 -2.53
C PHE A 85 -10.82 13.06 -2.08
N GLU A 86 -11.48 12.93 -0.93
CA GLU A 86 -11.99 11.65 -0.44
C GLU A 86 -13.09 11.07 -1.33
N ALA A 87 -13.87 11.93 -2.00
CA ALA A 87 -14.91 11.50 -2.94
C ALA A 87 -14.32 10.89 -4.22
N GLU A 88 -13.24 11.46 -4.76
CA GLU A 88 -12.63 11.01 -6.02
C GLU A 88 -11.09 11.15 -6.03
N PRO A 89 -10.37 10.39 -5.17
CA PRO A 89 -8.94 10.64 -4.92
C PRO A 89 -8.07 10.37 -6.15
N ALA A 90 -8.50 9.48 -7.05
CA ALA A 90 -7.78 9.17 -8.29
C ALA A 90 -7.74 10.35 -9.28
N SER A 91 -8.66 11.31 -9.17
CA SER A 91 -8.73 12.48 -10.06
C SER A 91 -7.84 13.63 -9.59
N TYR A 92 -7.52 13.67 -8.31
CA TYR A 92 -6.69 14.73 -7.70
C TYR A 92 -5.27 14.26 -7.34
N ALA A 93 -5.08 12.96 -7.07
CA ALA A 93 -3.76 12.42 -6.77
C ALA A 93 -2.84 12.47 -8.00
N PRO A 94 -1.54 12.80 -7.85
CA PRO A 94 -0.60 12.82 -8.96
C PRO A 94 -0.54 11.47 -9.67
N ALA A 95 -0.67 11.50 -11.00
CA ALA A 95 -0.46 10.32 -11.83
C ALA A 95 0.94 9.74 -11.57
N TYR A 96 1.03 8.40 -11.60
CA TYR A 96 2.25 7.65 -11.36
C TYR A 96 2.88 7.84 -9.97
N GLY A 97 2.13 8.32 -8.96
CA GLY A 97 2.67 8.43 -7.59
C GLY A 97 3.81 9.46 -7.45
N GLY A 98 3.84 10.46 -8.34
CA GLY A 98 4.88 11.50 -8.36
C GLY A 98 6.09 11.20 -9.26
N TYR A 99 6.00 10.18 -10.13
CA TYR A 99 7.03 9.87 -11.12
C TYR A 99 6.75 10.61 -12.43
N CYS A 100 7.80 11.14 -13.07
CA CYS A 100 7.67 11.67 -14.44
C CYS A 100 7.23 10.53 -15.38
N SER A 101 6.14 10.74 -16.13
CA SER A 101 5.69 9.86 -17.21
C SER A 101 6.69 9.73 -18.38
N TYR A 102 7.82 10.43 -18.31
CA TYR A 102 8.92 10.39 -19.27
C TYR A 102 10.16 9.75 -18.63
N GLY A 103 10.11 8.43 -18.42
CA GLY A 103 11.20 7.62 -17.89
C GLY A 103 11.83 6.72 -18.95
N VAL A 104 12.39 7.27 -20.04
CA VAL A 104 13.28 6.53 -20.95
C VAL A 104 14.34 7.47 -21.57
N ARG A 105 15.60 7.26 -21.19
CA ARG A 105 16.76 7.28 -22.09
C ARG A 105 17.78 6.27 -21.58
#